data_AF-A0AAD7HWX2-F1
#
_entry.id   AF-A0AAD7HWX2-F1
#
_cell.length_a   1.000
_cell.length_b   1.000
_cell.length_c   1.000
_cell.angle_alpha   90.00
_cell.angle_beta   90.00
_cell.angle_gamma   90.00
#
_symmetry.space_group_name_H-M   'P 1'
#
loop_
_entity.id
_entity.type
_entity.pdbx_description
1 polymer ?
#
loop_
_entity_poly.entity_id
_entity_poly.type
_entity_poly.pdbx_seq_one_letter_code
_entity_poly.pdbx_strand_id
1 'polypeptide(L)'
;MVGCAFLHDISHQLSVAKGNDLAFGGISVVFAGDFAQLPPVGQKRLYAKLTQKDISQAGTKYGQKVVFGKLLWLSVSTVVMLTQNMRQTGPENQPFVELLGRLREGHINWQSERWKNAPVIVAENAMKDAINTSMAHDFSTSSGSPLHWYYATD
;
A
#
# COMPACT_ATOMS: atom_id res chain seq x y z
N MET A 1 0.18 4.09 -0.73
CA MET A 1 -0.20 4.47 -2.11
C MET A 1 -0.53 5.95 -2.19
N VAL A 2 -0.25 6.55 -3.33
CA VAL A 2 -0.43 7.99 -3.54
C VAL A 2 -1.76 8.24 -4.27
N GLY A 3 -2.60 9.10 -3.70
CA GLY A 3 -3.78 9.66 -4.36
C GLY A 3 -3.52 11.07 -4.90
N CYS A 4 -4.42 11.57 -5.76
CA CYS A 4 -4.25 12.88 -6.39
C CYS A 4 -4.12 14.01 -5.37
N ALA A 5 -5.02 14.07 -4.37
CA ALA A 5 -4.99 15.12 -3.37
C ALA A 5 -3.68 15.12 -2.55
N PHE A 6 -3.18 13.93 -2.22
CA PHE A 6 -1.90 13.79 -1.53
C PHE A 6 -0.70 14.21 -2.39
N LEU A 7 -0.71 13.89 -3.70
CA LEU A 7 0.34 14.33 -4.62
C LEU A 7 0.40 15.85 -4.75
N HIS A 8 -0.77 16.49 -4.80
CA HIS A 8 -0.86 17.96 -4.74
C HIS A 8 -0.21 18.49 -3.47
N ASP A 9 -0.54 17.92 -2.31
CA ASP A 9 -0.01 18.40 -1.02
C ASP A 9 1.52 18.26 -0.96
N ILE A 10 2.08 17.17 -1.49
CA ILE A 10 3.53 17.01 -1.63
C ILE A 10 4.11 18.13 -2.50
N SER A 11 3.56 18.34 -3.71
CA SER A 11 4.08 19.38 -4.61
C SER A 11 4.00 20.77 -3.98
N HIS A 12 2.87 21.10 -3.35
CA HIS A 12 2.66 22.38 -2.67
C HIS A 12 3.69 22.60 -1.57
N GLN A 13 3.90 21.61 -0.68
CA GLN A 13 4.86 21.76 0.41
C GLN A 13 6.30 21.86 -0.08
N LEU A 14 6.64 21.19 -1.17
CA LEU A 14 7.94 21.36 -1.81
C LEU A 14 8.08 22.76 -2.42
N SER A 15 7.06 23.27 -3.10
CA SER A 15 7.09 24.63 -3.64
C SER A 15 7.29 25.68 -2.55
N VAL A 16 6.57 25.57 -1.43
CA VAL A 16 6.74 26.44 -0.25
C VAL A 16 8.16 26.33 0.32
N ALA A 17 8.64 25.10 0.56
CA ALA A 17 9.96 24.89 1.16
C ALA A 17 11.12 25.36 0.27
N LYS A 18 10.94 25.31 -1.05
CA LYS A 18 11.95 25.72 -2.03
C LYS A 18 11.82 27.17 -2.48
N GLY A 19 10.74 27.87 -2.11
CA GLY A 19 10.42 29.20 -2.63
C GLY A 19 10.31 29.20 -4.16
N ASN A 20 9.77 28.11 -4.73
CA ASN A 20 9.72 27.90 -6.17
C ASN A 20 8.35 27.32 -6.57
N ASP A 21 7.61 28.04 -7.40
CA ASP A 21 6.25 27.67 -7.81
C ASP A 21 6.21 26.64 -8.96
N LEU A 22 7.36 26.21 -9.46
CA LEU A 22 7.42 25.06 -10.37
C LEU A 22 6.91 23.79 -9.69
N ALA A 23 6.43 22.83 -10.48
CA ALA A 23 5.99 21.53 -10.00
C ALA A 23 7.05 20.92 -9.06
N PHE A 24 6.60 20.43 -7.91
CA PHE A 24 7.45 19.88 -6.84
C PHE A 24 8.57 20.83 -6.35
N GLY A 25 8.38 22.14 -6.43
CA GLY A 25 9.42 23.09 -6.05
C GLY A 25 10.64 23.08 -6.97
N GLY A 26 10.48 22.61 -8.21
CA GLY A 26 11.54 22.51 -9.21
C GLY A 26 12.55 21.38 -8.99
N ILE A 27 12.24 20.41 -8.12
CA ILE A 27 13.11 19.24 -7.90
C ILE A 27 12.74 18.11 -8.87
N SER A 28 13.75 17.30 -9.22
CA SER A 28 13.52 16.06 -9.94
C SER A 28 12.82 15.03 -9.05
N VAL A 29 11.67 14.51 -9.49
CA VAL A 29 10.89 13.50 -8.76
C VAL A 29 10.85 12.22 -9.57
N VAL A 30 11.20 11.10 -8.93
CA VAL A 30 11.09 9.75 -9.49
C VAL A 30 9.98 9.01 -8.76
N PHE A 31 8.98 8.54 -9.51
CA PHE A 31 7.93 7.67 -8.99
C PHE A 31 8.31 6.21 -9.22
N ALA A 32 8.19 5.40 -8.18
CA ALA A 32 8.38 3.95 -8.26
C ALA A 32 7.23 3.24 -7.53
N GLY A 33 6.68 2.20 -8.15
CA GLY A 33 5.58 1.43 -7.59
C GLY A 33 4.95 0.49 -8.60
N ASP A 34 3.93 -0.23 -8.14
CA ASP A 34 3.15 -1.17 -8.94
C ASP A 34 1.66 -0.82 -8.80
N PHE A 35 0.98 -0.61 -9.94
CA PHE A 35 -0.44 -0.23 -9.98
C PHE A 35 -1.39 -1.40 -9.68
N ALA A 36 -0.90 -2.64 -9.63
CA ALA A 36 -1.66 -3.81 -9.20
C ALA A 36 -1.71 -3.95 -7.66
N GLN A 37 -0.87 -3.23 -6.91
CA GLN A 37 -1.06 -3.08 -5.47
C GLN A 37 -2.29 -2.24 -5.23
N LEU A 38 -3.09 -2.56 -4.19
CA LEU A 38 -3.80 -1.53 -3.40
C LEU A 38 -4.76 -0.58 -4.17
N PRO A 39 -5.70 0.15 -3.55
CA PRO A 39 -5.85 1.55 -3.99
C PRO A 39 -5.69 2.53 -2.83
N PRO A 40 -5.27 3.78 -3.07
CA PRO A 40 -5.18 4.76 -1.99
C PRO A 40 -6.53 4.85 -1.27
N VAL A 41 -6.51 4.66 0.04
CA VAL A 41 -7.74 4.57 0.86
C VAL A 41 -8.43 5.93 0.85
N GLY A 42 -9.71 5.96 0.47
CA GLY A 42 -10.54 7.17 0.48
C GLY A 42 -10.13 8.27 -0.52
N GLN A 43 -9.14 8.05 -1.39
CA GLN A 43 -8.65 9.06 -2.32
C GLN A 43 -8.77 8.63 -3.78
N LYS A 44 -8.80 9.63 -4.68
CA LYS A 44 -8.76 9.39 -6.12
C LYS A 44 -7.38 8.87 -6.55
N ARG A 45 -7.36 7.76 -7.29
CA ARG A 45 -6.13 7.14 -7.82
C ARG A 45 -5.53 7.99 -8.93
N LEU A 46 -4.19 8.08 -8.99
CA LEU A 46 -3.47 8.86 -10.01
C LEU A 46 -3.80 8.42 -11.43
N TYR A 47 -3.91 7.12 -11.67
CA TYR A 47 -4.18 6.52 -12.98
C TYR A 47 -5.68 6.44 -13.32
N ALA A 48 -6.59 6.80 -12.40
CA ALA A 48 -8.02 6.81 -12.68
C ALA A 48 -8.43 8.04 -13.50
N LYS A 49 -9.45 7.90 -14.34
CA LYS A 49 -10.10 9.05 -14.99
C LYS A 49 -10.85 9.87 -13.94
N LEU A 50 -10.84 11.20 -14.10
CA LEU A 50 -11.74 12.07 -13.35
C LEU A 50 -13.17 11.81 -13.83
N THR A 51 -14.08 11.60 -12.88
CA THR A 51 -15.51 11.41 -13.13
C THR A 51 -16.22 12.75 -13.15
N GLN A 52 -17.46 12.78 -13.63
CA GLN A 52 -18.29 13.99 -13.57
C GLN A 52 -18.45 14.50 -12.13
N LYS A 53 -18.51 13.59 -11.15
CA LYS A 53 -18.54 13.94 -9.71
C LYS A 53 -17.25 14.60 -9.26
N ASP A 54 -16.09 14.13 -9.72
CA ASP A 54 -14.81 14.75 -9.34
C ASP A 54 -14.71 16.17 -9.92
N ILE A 55 -15.16 16.35 -11.17
CA ILE A 55 -15.14 17.65 -11.85
C ILE A 55 -16.15 18.61 -11.21
N SER A 56 -17.35 18.15 -10.86
CA SER A 56 -18.35 19.01 -10.21
C SER A 56 -17.89 19.50 -8.83
N GLN A 57 -16.98 18.77 -8.18
CA GLN A 57 -16.38 19.16 -6.90
C GLN A 57 -15.17 20.10 -7.05
N ALA A 58 -14.74 20.45 -8.27
CA ALA A 58 -13.56 21.30 -8.51
C ALA A 58 -13.68 22.72 -7.93
N GLY A 59 -14.88 23.17 -7.56
CA GLY A 59 -15.08 24.42 -6.81
C GLY A 59 -14.71 24.33 -5.32
N THR A 60 -14.54 23.13 -4.78
CA THR A 60 -14.16 22.89 -3.37
C THR A 60 -12.64 22.82 -3.21
N LYS A 61 -12.12 23.17 -2.02
CA LYS A 61 -10.68 23.03 -1.72
C LYS A 61 -10.18 21.61 -2.01
N TYR A 62 -10.92 20.58 -1.58
CA TYR A 62 -10.53 19.19 -1.81
C TYR A 62 -10.56 18.82 -3.29
N GLY A 63 -11.61 19.18 -4.03
CA GLY A 63 -11.71 18.90 -5.45
C GLY A 63 -10.62 19.59 -6.27
N GLN A 64 -10.23 20.82 -5.91
CA GLN A 64 -9.07 21.49 -6.50
C GLN A 64 -7.80 20.67 -6.31
N LYS A 65 -7.51 20.18 -5.10
CA LYS A 65 -6.37 19.31 -4.83
C LYS A 65 -6.38 18.05 -5.72
N VAL A 66 -7.55 17.43 -5.89
CA VAL A 66 -7.69 16.25 -6.76
C VAL A 66 -7.38 16.58 -8.22
N VAL A 67 -7.90 17.71 -8.74
CA VAL A 67 -7.65 18.13 -10.12
C VAL A 67 -6.19 18.50 -10.34
N PHE A 68 -5.60 19.33 -9.48
CA PHE A 68 -4.19 19.72 -9.60
C PHE A 68 -3.25 18.54 -9.43
N GLY A 69 -3.53 17.64 -8.48
CA GLY A 69 -2.80 16.39 -8.33
C GLY A 69 -2.87 15.51 -9.58
N LYS A 70 -4.02 15.47 -10.26
CA LYS A 70 -4.15 14.76 -11.53
C LYS A 70 -3.30 15.40 -12.64
N LEU A 71 -3.27 16.73 -12.71
CA LEU A 71 -2.44 17.45 -13.68
C LEU A 71 -0.94 17.21 -13.44
N LEU A 72 -0.49 17.21 -12.18
CA LEU A 72 0.88 16.83 -11.81
C LEU A 72 1.23 15.40 -12.23
N TRP A 73 0.29 14.46 -12.11
CA TRP A 73 0.52 13.10 -12.60
C TRP A 73 0.62 13.05 -14.13
N LEU A 74 -0.21 13.82 -14.84
CA LEU A 74 -0.18 13.89 -16.30
C LEU A 74 1.06 14.60 -16.85
N SER A 75 1.78 15.40 -16.04
CA SER A 75 3.05 16.00 -16.45
C SER A 75 4.22 15.01 -16.45
N VAL A 76 4.04 13.80 -15.90
CA VAL A 76 5.05 12.74 -15.97
C VAL A 76 5.08 12.18 -17.39
N SER A 77 6.17 12.43 -18.11
CA SER A 77 6.33 12.07 -19.52
C SER A 77 7.20 10.83 -19.75
N THR A 78 8.00 10.42 -18.77
CA THR A 78 8.90 9.26 -18.87
C THR A 78 8.39 8.12 -18.01
N VAL A 79 8.23 6.96 -18.63
CA VAL A 79 7.83 5.72 -17.95
C VAL A 79 8.85 4.64 -18.26
N VAL A 80 9.34 3.99 -17.22
CA VAL A 80 10.23 2.83 -17.31
C VAL A 80 9.50 1.63 -16.74
N MET A 81 9.31 0.60 -17.56
CA MET A 81 8.68 -0.66 -17.13
C MET A 81 9.75 -1.72 -16.91
N LEU A 82 9.86 -2.21 -15.67
CA LEU A 82 10.70 -3.36 -15.34
C LEU A 82 9.91 -4.64 -15.64
N THR A 83 10.47 -5.53 -16.46
CA THR A 83 9.80 -6.75 -16.92
C THR A 83 10.31 -8.02 -16.23
N GLN A 84 11.49 -7.96 -15.62
CA GLN A 84 12.08 -9.09 -14.92
C GLN A 84 11.78 -8.99 -13.43
N ASN A 85 10.94 -9.90 -12.92
CA ASN A 85 10.74 -10.07 -11.49
C ASN A 85 11.94 -10.83 -10.91
N MET A 86 12.66 -10.23 -9.96
CA MET A 86 13.86 -10.81 -9.32
C MET A 86 13.57 -11.51 -7.98
N ARG A 87 12.34 -11.43 -7.47
CA ARG A 87 11.99 -11.96 -6.13
C ARG A 87 11.76 -13.47 -6.14
N GLN A 88 11.24 -14.01 -7.24
CA GLN A 88 10.92 -15.45 -7.39
C GLN A 88 11.67 -16.09 -8.58
N THR A 89 12.90 -15.65 -8.88
CA THR A 89 13.70 -16.23 -9.97
C THR A 89 14.39 -17.52 -9.56
N GLY A 90 14.65 -18.41 -10.52
CA GLY A 90 15.46 -19.61 -10.29
C GLY A 90 14.62 -20.83 -9.87
N PRO A 91 15.13 -22.04 -10.14
CA PRO A 91 14.45 -23.30 -9.84
C PRO A 91 14.14 -23.48 -8.34
N GLU A 92 14.90 -22.84 -7.46
CA GLU A 92 14.68 -22.82 -6.02
C GLU A 92 13.36 -22.17 -5.59
N ASN A 93 12.82 -21.28 -6.42
CA ASN A 93 11.54 -20.58 -6.17
C ASN A 93 10.34 -21.28 -6.79
N GLN A 94 10.55 -22.33 -7.60
CA GLN A 94 9.51 -23.11 -8.23
C GLN A 94 8.46 -23.64 -7.22
N PRO A 95 8.84 -24.16 -6.03
CA PRO A 95 7.88 -24.59 -5.02
C PRO A 95 7.01 -23.45 -4.47
N PHE A 96 7.56 -22.23 -4.40
CA PHE A 96 6.83 -21.05 -3.94
C PHE A 96 5.85 -20.55 -5.00
N VAL A 97 6.23 -20.56 -6.28
CA VAL A 97 5.33 -20.25 -7.39
C VAL A 97 4.16 -21.24 -7.46
N GLU A 98 4.45 -22.54 -7.32
CA GLU A 98 3.42 -23.59 -7.28
C GLU A 98 2.52 -23.50 -6.03
N LEU A 99 3.08 -23.09 -4.88
CA LEU A 99 2.30 -22.79 -3.69
C LEU A 99 1.35 -21.61 -3.91
N LEU A 100 1.82 -20.51 -4.52
CA LEU A 100 0.94 -19.39 -4.88
C LEU A 100 -0.17 -19.81 -5.84
N GLY A 101 0.12 -20.75 -6.75
CA GLY A 101 -0.89 -21.42 -7.59
C GLY A 101 -1.92 -22.20 -6.78
N ARG A 102 -1.49 -23.08 -5.85
CA ARG A 102 -2.40 -23.86 -4.99
C ARG A 102 -3.20 -22.99 -4.01
N LEU A 103 -2.60 -21.91 -3.50
CA LEU A 103 -3.27 -20.89 -2.68
C LEU A 103 -4.43 -20.25 -3.44
N ARG A 104 -4.26 -20.03 -4.74
CA ARG A 104 -5.32 -19.52 -5.64
C ARG A 104 -6.45 -20.53 -5.82
N GLU A 105 -6.17 -21.83 -5.72
CA GLU A 105 -7.11 -22.93 -5.91
C GLU A 105 -7.74 -23.46 -4.60
N GLY A 106 -7.31 -22.97 -3.43
CA GLY A 106 -7.96 -23.22 -2.14
C GLY A 106 -7.65 -24.55 -1.44
N HIS A 107 -6.67 -25.33 -1.90
CA HIS A 107 -6.36 -26.66 -1.34
C HIS A 107 -5.17 -26.63 -0.37
N ILE A 108 -5.38 -26.16 0.86
CA ILE A 108 -4.33 -26.10 1.90
C ILE A 108 -4.78 -26.77 3.18
N ASN A 109 -3.95 -27.72 3.66
CA ASN A 109 -4.07 -28.24 5.01
C ASN A 109 -3.47 -27.21 5.99
N TRP A 110 -4.33 -26.43 6.64
CA TRP A 110 -3.98 -25.42 7.63
C TRP A 110 -3.50 -25.98 8.97
N GLN A 111 -3.73 -27.27 9.24
CA GLN A 111 -3.31 -27.93 10.48
C GLN A 111 -1.86 -28.47 10.42
N SER A 112 -1.17 -28.26 9.31
CA SER A 112 0.21 -28.72 9.16
C SER A 112 1.17 -27.90 10.02
N GLU A 113 2.08 -28.59 10.73
CA GLU A 113 3.06 -27.96 11.63
C GLU A 113 3.97 -26.94 10.92
N ARG A 114 4.13 -27.07 9.59
CA ARG A 114 4.85 -26.10 8.75
C ARG A 114 4.25 -24.69 8.79
N TRP A 115 2.97 -24.56 9.12
CA TRP A 115 2.24 -23.29 9.14
C TRP A 115 2.08 -22.68 10.54
N LYS A 116 2.52 -23.39 11.58
CA LYS A 116 2.33 -22.98 12.97
C LYS A 116 2.85 -21.57 13.27
N ASN A 117 3.96 -21.19 12.64
CA ASN A 117 4.58 -19.87 12.80
C ASN A 117 4.47 -19.01 11.52
N ALA A 118 3.61 -19.40 10.57
CA ALA A 118 3.46 -18.67 9.33
C ALA A 118 2.69 -17.36 9.56
N PRO A 119 3.11 -16.24 8.94
CA PRO A 119 2.33 -15.01 8.96
C PRO A 119 0.95 -15.22 8.35
N VAL A 120 -0.09 -14.81 9.07
CA VAL A 120 -1.47 -14.82 8.58
C VAL A 120 -1.85 -13.41 8.12
N ILE A 121 -2.29 -13.30 6.87
CA ILE A 121 -2.79 -12.05 6.31
C ILE A 121 -4.31 -12.12 6.27
N VAL A 122 -4.97 -11.16 6.89
CA VAL A 122 -6.44 -11.02 6.89
C VAL A 122 -6.84 -9.65 6.38
N ALA A 123 -8.08 -9.54 5.89
CA ALA A 123 -8.58 -8.30 5.29
C ALA A 123 -8.86 -7.19 6.33
N GLU A 124 -9.27 -7.57 7.55
CA GLU A 124 -9.75 -6.63 8.56
C GLU A 124 -8.81 -6.56 9.78
N ASN A 125 -8.62 -5.33 10.28
CA ASN A 125 -7.81 -5.11 11.48
C ASN A 125 -8.37 -5.83 12.71
N ALA A 126 -9.69 -5.82 12.92
CA ALA A 126 -10.30 -6.50 14.07
C ALA A 126 -9.99 -8.01 14.08
N MET A 127 -10.04 -8.66 12.91
CA MET A 127 -9.67 -10.06 12.77
C MET A 127 -8.17 -10.28 13.03
N LYS A 128 -7.31 -9.41 12.49
CA LYS A 128 -5.85 -9.45 12.70
C LYS A 128 -5.53 -9.31 14.19
N ASP A 129 -6.18 -8.37 14.88
CA ASP A 129 -5.96 -8.08 16.29
C ASP A 129 -6.44 -9.25 17.17
N ALA A 130 -7.58 -9.86 16.84
CA ALA A 130 -8.08 -11.06 17.51
C ALA A 130 -7.11 -12.25 17.35
N ILE A 131 -6.63 -12.52 16.13
CA ILE A 131 -5.66 -13.58 15.85
C ILE A 131 -4.34 -13.32 16.60
N ASN A 132 -3.81 -12.10 16.51
CA ASN A 132 -2.56 -11.73 17.19
C ASN A 132 -2.69 -11.88 18.71
N THR A 133 -3.84 -11.51 19.28
CA THR A 133 -4.10 -11.67 20.72
C THR A 133 -4.09 -13.14 21.13
N SER A 134 -4.79 -14.00 20.37
CA SER A 134 -4.81 -15.45 20.62
C SER A 134 -3.40 -16.05 20.48
N MET A 135 -2.70 -15.75 19.39
CA MET A 135 -1.37 -16.29 19.13
C MET A 135 -0.34 -15.82 20.17
N ALA A 136 -0.42 -14.58 20.65
CA ALA A 136 0.46 -14.08 21.71
C ALA A 136 0.24 -14.83 23.04
N HIS A 137 -1.02 -15.13 23.38
CA HIS A 137 -1.37 -15.91 24.58
C HIS A 137 -0.86 -17.36 24.47
N ASP A 138 -1.08 -18.01 23.33
CA ASP A 138 -0.62 -19.38 23.08
C ASP A 138 0.91 -19.47 23.09
N PHE A 139 1.58 -18.48 22.50
CA PHE A 139 3.04 -18.38 22.52
C PHE A 139 3.58 -18.18 23.93
N SER A 140 2.99 -17.28 24.72
CA SER A 140 3.35 -17.06 26.13
C SER A 140 3.21 -18.35 26.95
N THR A 141 2.08 -19.05 26.79
CA THR A 141 1.80 -20.31 27.49
C THR A 141 2.81 -21.40 27.12
N SER A 142 3.09 -21.57 25.83
CA SER A 142 4.01 -22.61 25.35
C SER A 142 5.48 -22.32 25.64
N SER A 143 5.88 -21.04 25.73
CA SER A 143 7.26 -20.62 26.01
C SER A 143 7.55 -20.41 27.49
N GLY A 144 6.51 -20.44 28.36
CA GLY A 144 6.62 -20.11 29.78
C GLY A 144 6.99 -18.65 30.07
N SER A 145 6.93 -17.78 29.05
CA SER A 145 7.32 -16.38 29.17
C SER A 145 6.10 -15.50 29.46
N PRO A 146 6.17 -14.54 30.40
CA PRO A 146 5.01 -13.71 30.73
C PRO A 146 4.65 -12.75 29.58
N LEU A 147 3.35 -12.61 29.33
CA LEU A 147 2.81 -11.65 28.35
C LEU A 147 2.41 -10.35 29.05
N HIS A 148 2.94 -9.22 28.59
CA HIS A 148 2.61 -7.89 29.08
C HIS A 148 1.98 -7.05 27.98
N TRP A 149 0.84 -6.41 28.29
CA TRP A 149 0.17 -5.47 27.38
C TRP A 149 0.44 -4.04 27.82
N TYR A 150 0.78 -3.20 26.85
CA TYR A 150 0.94 -1.76 27.05
C TYR A 150 0.03 -1.05 26.06
N TYR A 151 -0.68 -0.04 26.52
CA TYR A 151 -1.46 0.85 25.66
C TYR A 151 -1.08 2.29 25.98
N ALA A 152 -0.97 3.11 24.95
CA ALA A 152 -0.90 4.55 25.09
C ALA A 152 -2.34 5.08 25.20
N THR A 153 -2.57 5.96 26.17
CA THR A 153 -3.75 6.83 26.18
C THR A 153 -3.32 8.16 25.57
N ASP A 154 -3.95 8.52 24.46
CA ASP A 154 -3.80 9.82 23.81
C ASP A 154 -4.41 10.95 24.67
#